data_AF-A0A9W4KEH3-F1
#
_entry.id   AF-A0A9W4KEH3-F1
#
_cell.length_a   1.000
_cell.length_b   1.000
_cell.length_c   1.000
_cell.angle_alpha   90.00
_cell.angle_beta   90.00
_cell.angle_gamma   90.00
#
_symmetry.space_group_name_H-M   'P 1'
#
loop_
_entity.id
_entity.type
_entity.pdbx_description
1 polymer ?
#
loop_
_entity_poly.entity_id
_entity_poly.type
_entity_poly.pdbx_seq_one_letter_code
_entity_poly.pdbx_strand_id
1 'polypeptide(L)'
;MPGIVNNPQIVPAEDIRKGKWSGWDGVEAHKLGTCSVVAIANEEAFLLSNISSDGFREVTAAQKLCDRYNADKSFFGDKPVNVWIVYAHVNEGKGRSIVDVMRRRIQHAPILEQKYDGESFMRPPTEAGALFRLELAGCTLLATMRRQDGAGSPVEVTDNGQILRPGL
;
A
#
# COMPACT_ATOMS: atom_id res chain seq x y z
N MET A 1 -15.90 -10.93 -7.65
CA MET A 1 -15.73 -9.47 -7.78
C MET A 1 -15.23 -8.96 -6.44
N PRO A 2 -14.09 -8.27 -6.36
CA PRO A 2 -13.71 -7.55 -5.15
C PRO A 2 -14.85 -6.58 -4.79
N GLY A 3 -15.40 -6.78 -3.59
CA GLY A 3 -16.65 -6.16 -3.16
C GLY A 3 -16.47 -4.73 -2.67
N ILE A 4 -17.58 -4.03 -2.49
CA ILE A 4 -17.59 -2.82 -1.68
C ILE A 4 -17.35 -3.28 -0.24
N VAL A 5 -16.19 -2.95 0.32
CA VAL A 5 -15.86 -3.18 1.73
C VAL A 5 -16.81 -2.31 2.56
N ASN A 6 -17.62 -2.92 3.43
CA ASN A 6 -18.65 -2.21 4.18
C ASN A 6 -18.06 -1.31 5.27
N ASN A 7 -16.87 -1.64 5.80
CA ASN A 7 -16.20 -0.84 6.82
C ASN A 7 -14.65 -0.91 6.73
N PRO A 8 -14.02 -0.29 5.72
CA PRO A 8 -12.57 -0.28 5.60
C PRO A 8 -11.94 0.61 6.66
N GLN A 9 -10.78 0.19 7.19
CA GLN A 9 -9.96 1.09 8.01
C GLN A 9 -9.27 2.11 7.10
N ILE A 10 -9.47 3.40 7.38
CA ILE A 10 -8.85 4.48 6.60
C ILE A 10 -7.48 4.86 7.18
N VAL A 11 -6.48 4.90 6.32
CA VAL A 11 -5.10 5.31 6.62
C VAL A 11 -4.83 6.70 6.02
N PRO A 12 -4.62 7.72 6.87
CA PRO A 12 -4.28 9.06 6.39
C PRO A 12 -2.80 9.16 5.96
N ALA A 13 -2.50 10.19 5.18
CA ALA A 13 -1.24 10.39 4.45
C ALA A 13 0.06 10.30 5.28
N GLU A 14 0.02 10.64 6.56
CA GLU A 14 1.21 10.73 7.41
C GLU A 14 1.30 9.61 8.45
N ASP A 15 0.40 8.64 8.37
CA ASP A 15 0.21 7.67 9.44
C ASP A 15 0.57 6.25 9.00
N ILE A 16 0.95 5.45 10.00
CA ILE A 16 1.17 4.02 9.87
C ILE A 16 0.01 3.34 10.56
N ARG A 17 -0.71 2.49 9.84
CA ARG A 17 -1.85 1.74 10.37
C ARG A 17 -1.51 0.26 10.42
N LYS A 18 -1.94 -0.40 11.48
CA LYS A 18 -1.79 -1.84 11.68
C LYS A 18 -3.04 -2.44 12.28
N GLY A 19 -3.24 -3.73 12.08
CA GLY A 19 -4.36 -4.44 12.68
C GLY A 19 -4.43 -5.90 12.27
N LYS A 20 -5.32 -6.65 12.92
CA LYS A 20 -5.71 -8.01 12.53
C LYS A 20 -6.88 -7.93 11.56
N TRP A 21 -6.91 -8.80 10.55
CA TRP A 21 -8.02 -8.82 9.58
C TRP A 21 -9.37 -9.16 10.22
N SER A 22 -9.40 -9.90 11.32
CA SER A 22 -10.64 -10.21 12.04
C SER A 22 -11.41 -8.96 12.53
N GLY A 23 -10.76 -7.79 12.57
CA GLY A 23 -11.40 -6.53 12.96
C GLY A 23 -11.82 -5.64 11.80
N TRP A 24 -11.48 -5.98 10.55
CA TRP A 24 -11.61 -5.08 9.40
C TRP A 24 -11.86 -5.84 8.10
N ASP A 25 -12.83 -5.38 7.31
CA ASP A 25 -13.13 -5.96 6.00
C ASP A 25 -12.07 -5.57 4.92
N GLY A 26 -11.20 -4.61 5.24
CA GLY A 26 -10.20 -4.07 4.33
C GLY A 26 -9.53 -2.82 4.91
N VAL A 27 -8.49 -2.36 4.23
CA VAL A 27 -7.75 -1.14 4.60
C VAL A 27 -7.61 -0.27 3.37
N GLU A 28 -7.95 1.00 3.50
CA GLU A 28 -7.88 1.97 2.43
C GLU A 28 -6.92 3.09 2.78
N ALA A 29 -6.03 3.43 1.85
CA ALA A 29 -5.18 4.59 1.99
C ALA A 29 -5.79 5.78 1.24
N HIS A 30 -6.15 6.82 2.00
CA HIS A 30 -6.82 8.02 1.49
C HIS A 30 -5.85 9.21 1.49
N LYS A 31 -6.07 10.18 0.59
CA LYS A 31 -5.32 11.45 0.53
C LYS A 31 -3.81 11.23 0.48
N LEU A 32 -3.37 10.28 -0.34
CA LEU A 32 -1.98 9.85 -0.36
C LEU A 32 -1.05 11.04 -0.68
N GLY A 33 0.14 11.03 -0.10
CA GLY A 33 1.16 12.04 -0.30
C GLY A 33 2.15 11.55 -1.33
N THR A 34 2.07 12.08 -2.55
CA THR A 34 3.09 12.21 -3.62
C THR A 34 4.00 11.04 -4.01
N CYS A 35 4.49 10.15 -3.14
CA CYS A 35 5.58 9.23 -3.42
C CYS A 35 5.18 7.75 -3.50
N SER A 36 4.83 7.10 -2.39
CA SER A 36 4.64 5.65 -2.38
C SER A 36 3.75 5.14 -1.25
N VAL A 37 3.01 4.07 -1.48
CA VAL A 37 2.32 3.28 -0.47
C VAL A 37 3.08 1.99 -0.25
N VAL A 38 3.28 1.59 1.00
CA VAL A 38 3.86 0.30 1.35
C VAL A 38 2.94 -0.43 2.33
N ALA A 39 2.59 -1.67 2.02
CA ALA A 39 1.99 -2.60 2.97
C ALA A 39 2.90 -3.80 3.23
N ILE A 40 2.83 -4.30 4.45
CA ILE A 40 3.35 -5.60 4.86
C ILE A 40 2.17 -6.36 5.43
N ALA A 41 1.82 -7.51 4.85
CA ALA A 41 0.60 -8.21 5.22
C ALA A 41 0.70 -9.72 5.01
N ASN A 42 -0.06 -10.46 5.82
CA ASN A 42 -0.43 -11.85 5.58
C ASN A 42 -1.92 -12.04 5.93
N GLU A 43 -2.41 -13.25 6.03
CA GLU A 43 -3.81 -13.53 6.38
C GLU A 43 -4.17 -13.20 7.84
N GLU A 44 -3.19 -12.92 8.71
CA GLU A 44 -3.42 -12.63 10.13
C GLU A 44 -3.46 -11.12 10.41
N ALA A 45 -2.54 -10.38 9.82
CA ALA A 45 -2.38 -8.95 10.08
C ALA A 45 -1.87 -8.16 8.87
N PHE A 46 -1.99 -6.84 9.01
CA PHE A 46 -1.44 -5.86 8.09
C PHE A 46 -0.70 -4.75 8.83
N LEU A 47 0.22 -4.13 8.11
CA LEU A 47 0.87 -2.88 8.42
C LEU A 47 0.93 -2.07 7.13
N LEU A 48 0.24 -0.93 7.06
CA LEU A 48 0.13 -0.08 5.90
C LEU A 48 0.67 1.31 6.23
N SER A 49 1.51 1.86 5.36
CA SER A 49 2.07 3.19 5.49
C SER A 49 2.08 3.89 4.16
N ASN A 50 1.80 5.18 4.19
CA ASN A 50 2.15 6.07 3.10
C ASN A 50 3.55 6.65 3.36
N ILE A 51 4.34 6.84 2.29
CA ILE A 51 5.68 7.42 2.31
C ILE A 51 5.66 8.66 1.42
N SER A 52 5.73 9.85 2.05
CA SER A 52 5.67 11.14 1.35
C SER A 52 6.99 11.50 0.65
N SER A 53 6.91 12.45 -0.29
CA SER A 53 7.99 12.80 -1.22
C SER A 53 9.03 13.82 -0.76
N ASP A 54 9.08 14.18 0.53
CA ASP A 54 9.88 15.30 1.02
C ASP A 54 11.40 14.98 1.11
N GLY A 55 11.99 14.44 0.04
CA GLY A 55 13.44 14.20 -0.13
C GLY A 55 13.95 12.97 0.63
N PHE A 56 15.17 13.03 1.18
CA PHE A 56 15.91 11.96 1.92
C PHE A 56 15.11 11.13 2.95
N ARG A 57 13.87 11.53 3.26
CA ARG A 57 12.94 10.89 4.18
C ARG A 57 12.37 9.57 3.67
N GLU A 58 12.36 9.25 2.37
CA GLU A 58 11.69 8.01 1.91
C GLU A 58 12.40 6.74 2.40
N VAL A 59 13.74 6.70 2.32
CA VAL A 59 14.56 5.61 2.87
C VAL A 59 14.38 5.51 4.38
N THR A 60 14.37 6.64 5.08
CA THR A 60 14.15 6.68 6.53
C THR A 60 12.74 6.21 6.91
N ALA A 61 11.72 6.58 6.14
CA ALA A 61 10.34 6.15 6.36
C ALA A 61 10.19 4.65 6.11
N ALA A 62 10.78 4.14 5.02
CA ALA A 62 10.85 2.71 4.75
C ALA A 62 11.57 1.94 5.87
N GLN A 63 12.68 2.47 6.40
CA GLN A 63 13.37 1.89 7.55
C GLN A 63 12.50 1.88 8.81
N LYS A 64 11.85 2.99 9.14
CA LYS A 64 10.91 3.07 10.28
C LYS A 64 9.77 2.07 10.15
N LEU A 65 9.27 1.86 8.94
CA LEU A 65 8.23 0.86 8.67
C LEU A 65 8.74 -0.56 8.93
N CYS A 66 9.96 -0.90 8.45
CA CYS A 66 10.59 -2.18 8.75
C CYS A 66 10.84 -2.39 10.25
N ASP A 67 11.34 -1.37 10.93
CA ASP A 67 11.58 -1.42 12.38
C ASP A 67 10.26 -1.62 13.15
N ARG A 68 9.18 -0.98 12.69
CA ARG A 68 7.84 -1.18 13.24
C ARG A 68 7.32 -2.59 13.00
N TYR A 69 7.47 -3.12 11.78
CA TYR A 69 7.13 -4.51 11.48
C TYR A 69 7.87 -5.49 12.40
N ASN A 70 9.18 -5.30 12.59
CA ASN A 70 9.96 -6.18 13.45
C ASN A 70 9.53 -6.11 14.92
N ALA A 71 9.18 -4.92 15.42
CA ALA A 71 8.64 -4.75 16.77
C ALA A 71 7.26 -5.41 16.95
N ASP A 72 6.47 -5.43 15.87
CA ASP A 72 5.08 -5.91 15.84
C ASP A 72 4.95 -7.29 15.19
N LYS A 73 6.04 -8.03 15.02
CA LYS A 73 6.06 -9.27 14.22
C LYS A 73 5.10 -10.34 14.76
N SER A 74 4.86 -10.34 16.07
CA SER A 74 3.92 -11.26 16.73
C SER A 74 2.48 -11.12 16.25
N PHE A 75 2.07 -9.98 15.68
CA PHE A 75 0.74 -9.82 15.09
C PHE A 75 0.56 -10.62 13.80
N PHE A 76 1.66 -10.94 13.11
CA PHE A 76 1.67 -11.69 11.86
C PHE A 76 1.84 -13.20 12.08
N GLY A 77 1.96 -13.64 13.34
CA GLY A 77 2.25 -15.03 13.68
C GLY A 77 3.57 -15.52 13.09
N ASP A 78 3.74 -16.85 13.03
CA ASP A 78 4.91 -17.50 12.44
C ASP A 78 4.77 -17.72 10.93
N LYS A 79 3.99 -16.86 10.26
CA LYS A 79 3.61 -17.01 8.85
C LYS A 79 4.35 -16.04 7.95
N PRO A 80 4.61 -16.43 6.68
CA PRO A 80 5.25 -15.54 5.72
C PRO A 80 4.38 -14.31 5.47
N VAL A 81 5.01 -13.17 5.21
CA VAL A 81 4.35 -11.92 4.85
C VAL A 81 4.65 -11.56 3.40
N ASN A 82 3.71 -10.87 2.76
CA ASN A 82 3.90 -10.21 1.47
C ASN A 82 4.18 -8.73 1.72
N VAL A 83 5.14 -8.17 0.99
CA VAL A 83 5.35 -6.72 0.94
C VAL A 83 4.79 -6.21 -0.36
N TRP A 84 3.93 -5.21 -0.28
CA TRP A 84 3.34 -4.56 -1.44
C TRP A 84 3.78 -3.11 -1.46
N ILE A 85 4.28 -2.65 -2.62
CA ILE A 85 4.85 -1.31 -2.78
C ILE A 85 4.26 -0.71 -4.05
N VAL A 86 3.58 0.42 -3.93
CA VAL A 86 3.02 1.15 -5.07
C VAL A 86 3.51 2.57 -5.12
N TYR A 87 3.92 3.05 -6.29
CA TYR A 87 4.40 4.42 -6.45
C TYR A 87 4.14 4.96 -7.87
N ALA A 88 4.13 6.28 -8.02
CA ALA A 88 3.90 6.92 -9.30
C ALA A 88 5.05 6.60 -10.26
N HIS A 89 4.78 6.34 -11.54
CA HIS A 89 5.83 6.01 -12.50
C HIS A 89 6.97 7.06 -12.53
N VAL A 90 6.61 8.34 -12.41
CA VAL A 90 7.56 9.47 -12.32
C VAL A 90 8.52 9.41 -11.11
N ASN A 91 8.17 8.64 -10.07
CA ASN A 91 8.94 8.45 -8.85
C ASN A 91 9.74 7.14 -8.84
N GLU A 92 9.96 6.49 -9.98
CA GLU A 92 10.62 5.19 -10.06
C GLU A 92 11.95 5.10 -9.30
N GLY A 93 12.81 6.13 -9.38
CA GLY A 93 14.07 6.15 -8.63
C GLY A 93 13.88 6.05 -7.11
N LYS A 94 12.85 6.72 -6.58
CA LYS A 94 12.50 6.70 -5.15
C LYS A 94 11.84 5.38 -4.77
N GLY A 95 10.92 4.90 -5.60
CA GLY A 95 10.26 3.59 -5.44
C GLY A 95 11.27 2.45 -5.33
N ARG A 96 12.26 2.40 -6.22
CA ARG A 96 13.34 1.40 -6.17
C ARG A 96 14.15 1.47 -4.87
N SER A 97 14.40 2.67 -4.35
CA SER A 97 15.11 2.84 -3.07
C SER A 97 14.32 2.25 -1.90
N ILE A 98 12.99 2.38 -1.90
CA ILE A 98 12.12 1.76 -0.91
C ILE A 98 12.14 0.23 -1.05
N VAL A 99 12.03 -0.29 -2.28
CA VAL A 99 12.12 -1.73 -2.58
C VAL A 99 13.42 -2.32 -2.02
N ASP A 100 14.56 -1.66 -2.24
CA ASP A 100 15.86 -2.13 -1.76
C ASP A 100 15.94 -2.17 -0.22
N VAL A 101 15.35 -1.19 0.46
CA VAL A 101 15.25 -1.20 1.93
C VAL A 101 14.42 -2.39 2.40
N MET A 102 13.25 -2.60 1.79
CA MET A 102 12.34 -3.70 2.15
C MET A 102 13.00 -5.07 1.92
N ARG A 103 13.65 -5.29 0.77
CA ARG A 103 14.38 -6.54 0.48
C ARG A 103 15.43 -6.87 1.52
N ARG A 104 16.18 -5.87 2.00
CA ARG A 104 17.26 -6.07 2.97
C ARG A 104 16.77 -6.34 4.38
N ARG A 105 15.66 -5.69 4.77
CA ARG A 105 15.17 -5.65 6.17
C ARG A 105 14.06 -6.66 6.45
N ILE A 106 13.31 -7.08 5.44
CA ILE A 106 12.22 -8.07 5.53
C ILE A 106 12.58 -9.24 4.62
N GLN A 107 13.59 -10.00 5.04
CA GLN A 107 14.15 -11.10 4.24
C GLN A 107 13.09 -12.18 3.96
N HIS A 108 13.17 -12.78 2.78
CA HIS A 108 12.30 -13.86 2.28
C HIS A 108 10.82 -13.49 2.04
N ALA A 109 10.42 -12.24 2.30
CA ALA A 109 9.10 -11.78 1.92
C ALA A 109 9.05 -11.49 0.40
N PRO A 110 8.10 -12.06 -0.36
CA PRO A 110 7.86 -11.62 -1.74
C PRO A 110 7.49 -10.13 -1.75
N ILE A 111 8.06 -9.39 -2.70
CA ILE A 111 7.77 -7.98 -2.91
C ILE A 111 6.99 -7.81 -4.20
N LEU A 112 5.74 -7.35 -4.07
CA LEU A 112 4.84 -6.99 -5.15
C LEU A 112 5.04 -5.50 -5.43
N GLU A 113 5.87 -5.21 -6.42
CA GLU A 113 6.19 -3.84 -6.84
C GLU A 113 5.26 -3.41 -7.97
N GLN A 114 4.63 -2.24 -7.80
CA GLN A 114 3.68 -1.72 -8.75
C GLN A 114 3.90 -0.23 -9.03
N LYS A 115 3.83 0.11 -10.31
CA LYS A 115 3.83 1.50 -10.80
C LYS A 115 2.42 1.89 -11.21
N TYR A 116 2.05 3.15 -11.04
CA TYR A 116 0.83 3.70 -11.64
C TYR A 116 1.12 4.97 -12.46
N ASP A 117 0.30 5.18 -13.48
CA ASP A 117 0.32 6.36 -14.36
C ASP A 117 -0.78 7.32 -13.87
N GLY A 118 -0.38 8.40 -13.22
CA GLY A 118 -1.31 9.35 -12.62
C GLY A 118 -0.57 10.48 -11.91
N GLU A 119 -1.24 11.61 -11.77
CA GLU A 119 -0.70 12.73 -11.01
C GLU A 119 -0.56 12.38 -9.53
N SER A 120 0.35 13.10 -8.87
CA SER A 120 0.54 13.04 -7.42
C SER A 120 -0.77 12.96 -6.68
N PHE A 121 -0.83 12.05 -5.72
CA PHE A 121 -1.95 11.77 -4.86
C PHE A 121 -2.49 12.95 -4.02
N MET A 122 -1.74 14.06 -3.94
CA MET A 122 -2.18 15.27 -3.26
C MET A 122 -3.05 16.12 -4.18
N ARG A 123 -4.32 15.74 -4.30
CA ARG A 123 -5.33 16.58 -4.94
C ARG A 123 -6.33 17.12 -3.90
N PRO A 124 -6.87 18.34 -4.08
CA PRO A 124 -7.96 18.85 -3.26
C PRO A 124 -9.17 17.90 -3.28
N PRO A 125 -10.06 17.92 -2.28
CA PRO A 125 -11.23 17.04 -2.19
C PRO A 125 -12.15 17.06 -3.43
N THR A 126 -12.02 18.07 -4.27
CA THR A 126 -12.80 18.32 -5.49
C THR A 126 -12.19 17.72 -6.76
N GLU A 127 -11.00 17.14 -6.70
CA GLU A 127 -10.34 16.53 -7.86
C GLU A 127 -10.05 15.04 -7.62
N ALA A 128 -10.18 14.23 -8.68
CA ALA A 128 -10.06 12.78 -8.59
C ALA A 128 -8.61 12.34 -8.33
N GLY A 129 -8.31 11.93 -7.10
CA GLY A 129 -7.10 11.20 -6.74
C GLY A 129 -7.18 9.69 -7.01
N ALA A 130 -6.17 8.93 -6.59
CA ALA A 130 -6.20 7.47 -6.58
C ALA A 130 -6.38 6.93 -5.16
N LEU A 131 -7.24 5.93 -5.02
CA LEU A 131 -7.46 5.17 -3.80
C LEU A 131 -6.84 3.79 -3.99
N PHE A 132 -6.04 3.36 -3.02
CA PHE A 132 -5.65 1.95 -2.95
C PHE A 132 -6.25 1.27 -1.76
N ARG A 133 -6.60 0.01 -1.98
CA ARG A 133 -7.18 -0.85 -0.98
C ARG A 133 -6.37 -2.12 -0.89
N LEU A 134 -6.13 -2.57 0.33
CA LEU A 134 -5.65 -3.91 0.64
C LEU A 134 -6.75 -4.63 1.41
N GLU A 135 -7.16 -5.81 0.95
CA GLU A 135 -8.21 -6.61 1.57
C GLU A 135 -7.86 -8.10 1.58
N LEU A 136 -8.52 -8.84 2.45
CA LEU A 136 -8.43 -10.30 2.51
C LEU A 136 -9.67 -10.89 1.83
N ALA A 137 -9.53 -11.36 0.60
CA ALA A 137 -10.57 -12.09 -0.12
C ALA A 137 -10.45 -13.58 0.19
N GLY A 138 -11.20 -14.04 1.20
CA GLY A 138 -11.07 -15.41 1.71
C GLY A 138 -9.76 -15.58 2.49
N CYS A 139 -8.80 -16.31 1.93
CA CYS A 139 -7.43 -16.45 2.48
C CYS A 139 -6.38 -15.79 1.59
N THR A 140 -6.80 -15.03 0.57
CA THR A 140 -5.90 -14.39 -0.39
C THR A 140 -5.88 -12.89 -0.15
N LEU A 141 -4.68 -12.34 -0.01
CA LEU A 141 -4.50 -10.90 0.02
C LEU A 141 -4.69 -10.33 -1.39
N LEU A 142 -5.53 -9.33 -1.50
CA LEU A 142 -5.79 -8.61 -2.73
C LEU A 142 -5.53 -7.13 -2.52
N ALA A 143 -4.74 -6.54 -3.42
CA ALA A 143 -4.59 -5.10 -3.50
C ALA A 143 -5.32 -4.59 -4.75
N THR A 144 -6.06 -3.50 -4.63
CA THR A 144 -6.74 -2.84 -5.76
C THR A 144 -6.50 -1.34 -5.76
N MET A 145 -6.64 -0.73 -6.94
CA MET A 145 -6.58 0.72 -7.16
C MET A 145 -7.86 1.18 -7.86
N ARG A 146 -8.45 2.29 -7.39
CA ARG A 146 -9.57 2.95 -8.07
C ARG A 146 -9.46 4.47 -7.97
N ARG A 147 -10.33 5.20 -8.66
CA ARG A 147 -10.43 6.65 -8.45
C ARG A 147 -10.99 6.94 -7.06
N GLN A 148 -10.49 7.99 -6.42
CA GLN A 148 -10.88 8.38 -5.07
C GLN A 148 -12.31 8.93 -5.00
N ASP A 149 -12.81 9.51 -6.10
CA ASP A 149 -14.21 9.93 -6.25
C ASP A 149 -15.19 8.76 -6.41
N GLY A 150 -14.68 7.52 -6.47
CA GLY A 150 -15.47 6.31 -6.60
C GLY A 150 -15.94 6.01 -8.02
N ALA A 151 -15.55 6.80 -9.02
CA ALA A 151 -15.82 6.49 -10.43
C ALA A 151 -14.94 5.34 -10.94
N GLY A 152 -15.46 4.63 -11.94
CA GLY A 152 -14.81 3.48 -12.55
C GLY A 152 -14.81 2.21 -11.69
N SER A 153 -14.33 1.11 -12.28
CA SER A 153 -14.13 -0.15 -11.57
C SER A 153 -12.75 -0.22 -10.91
N PRO A 154 -12.60 -0.87 -9.75
CA PRO A 154 -11.28 -1.17 -9.20
C PRO A 154 -10.44 -2.00 -10.16
N VAL A 155 -9.15 -1.69 -10.22
CA VAL A 155 -8.15 -2.43 -10.98
C VAL A 155 -7.28 -3.18 -9.97
N GLU A 156 -7.06 -4.48 -10.20
CA GLU A 156 -6.18 -5.28 -9.35
C GLU A 156 -4.73 -4.82 -9.49
N VAL A 157 -4.02 -4.81 -8.37
CA VAL A 157 -2.58 -4.58 -8.36
C VAL A 157 -1.87 -5.93 -8.54
N THR A 158 -1.06 -6.02 -9.58
CA THR A 158 -0.36 -7.25 -9.97
C THR A 158 1.15 -7.11 -9.84
N ASP A 159 1.89 -8.22 -9.79
CA ASP A 159 3.36 -8.24 -9.70
C ASP A 159 4.07 -8.25 -11.06
N ASN A 160 3.31 -8.24 -12.15
CA ASN A 160 3.82 -8.34 -13.52
C ASN A 160 4.44 -7.02 -14.05
N GLY A 161 4.52 -5.97 -13.23
CA GLY A 161 5.08 -4.66 -13.59
C GLY A 161 4.23 -3.82 -14.54
N GLN A 162 2.99 -4.23 -14.87
CA GLN A 162 2.08 -3.44 -15.70
C GLN A 162 1.71 -2.14 -15.02
N ILE A 163 1.94 -0.99 -15.66
CA ILE A 163 1.58 0.30 -15.07
C ILE A 163 0.05 0.39 -14.88
N LEU A 164 -0.39 0.60 -13.64
CA LEU A 164 -1.82 0.73 -13.33
C LEU A 164 -2.35 2.08 -13.76
N ARG A 165 -3.58 2.07 -14.28
CA ARG A 165 -4.36 3.27 -14.57
C ARG A 165 -5.66 3.19 -13.77
N PRO A 166 -6.09 4.25 -13.07
CA PRO A 166 -7.37 4.23 -12.37
C PRO A 166 -8.47 3.87 -13.38
N GLY A 167 -9.39 2.99 -13.00
CA GLY A 167 -10.52 2.63 -13.86
C GLY A 167 -11.24 3.88 -14.34
N LEU A 168 -11.58 3.92 -15.64
CA LEU A 168 -12.31 5.03 -16.26
C LEU A 168 -13.74 5.12 -15.71
#